data_AF-A0A0R1ZM62-F1
#
_entry.id   AF-A0A0R1ZM62-F1
#
_cell.length_a   1.000
_cell.length_b   1.000
_cell.length_c   1.000
_cell.angle_alpha   90.00
_cell.angle_beta   90.00
_cell.angle_gamma   90.00
#
_symmetry.space_group_name_H-M   'P 1'
#
loop_
_entity.id
_entity.type
_entity.pdbx_description
1 polymer ?
#
loop_
_entity_poly.entity_id
_entity_poly.type
_entity_poly.pdbx_seq_one_letter_code
_entity_poly.pdbx_strand_id
1 'polypeptide(L)' 'MEDIILSQYDQLSEIAHAIVEFQRKNNLTDAEMALNSHVSVEHIHNIKAMKETADAEVLGSLEAYMAHKPTGK' A
#
# COMPACT_ATOMS: atom_id res chain seq x y z
N MET A 1 27.19 5.78 8.45
CA MET A 1 25.99 5.39 7.69
C MET A 1 24.86 5.80 8.60
N GLU A 2 24.37 7.03 8.45
CA GLU A 2 23.16 7.45 9.17
C GLU A 2 22.01 6.56 8.72
N ASP A 3 21.48 5.76 9.63
CA ASP A 3 20.15 5.19 9.47
C ASP A 3 19.18 6.35 9.32
N ILE A 4 18.64 6.53 8.11
CA ILE A 4 17.59 7.52 7.86
C ILE A 4 16.36 7.04 8.65
N ILE A 5 16.19 7.58 9.86
CA ILE A 5 14.94 7.45 10.60
C ILE A 5 13.91 8.26 9.80
N LEU A 6 13.22 7.59 8.86
CA LEU A 6 12.06 8.17 8.18
C LEU A 6 11.06 8.58 9.27
N SER A 7 10.52 9.80 9.15
CA SER A 7 9.44 10.18 10.04
C SER A 7 8.21 9.30 9.74
N GLN A 8 7.34 9.10 10.72
CA GLN A 8 6.08 8.36 10.51
C GLN A 8 5.28 8.95 9.33
N TYR A 9 5.37 10.27 9.11
CA TYR A 9 4.75 10.95 7.97
C TYR A 9 5.36 10.52 6.63
N ASP A 10 6.68 10.42 6.55
CA ASP A 10 7.36 9.99 5.33
C ASP A 10 6.97 8.55 4.97
N GLN A 11 6.94 7.65 5.96
CA GLN A 11 6.51 6.25 5.77
C GLN A 11 5.06 6.15 5.27
N LEU A 12 4.14 6.91 5.89
CA LEU A 12 2.75 7.01 5.45
C LEU A 12 2.63 7.50 3.99
N SER A 13 3.40 8.51 3.64
CA SER A 13 3.38 9.08 2.30
C SER A 13 3.94 8.10 1.25
N GLU A 14 4.99 7.36 1.59
CA GLU A 14 5.61 6.37 0.70
C GLU A 14 4.67 5.20 0.42
N ILE A 15 4.03 4.64 1.46
CA ILE A 15 3.10 3.52 1.26
C ILE A 15 1.84 3.95 0.50
N ALA A 16 1.29 5.13 0.83
CA ALA A 16 0.14 5.68 0.11
C ALA A 16 0.45 5.84 -1.39
N HIS A 17 1.62 6.39 -1.70
CA HIS A 17 2.07 6.56 -3.08
C HIS A 17 2.33 5.22 -3.79
N ALA A 18 2.95 4.26 -3.11
CA ALA A 18 3.19 2.92 -3.65
C ALA A 18 1.89 2.20 -4.03
N ILE A 19 0.86 2.26 -3.16
CA ILE A 19 -0.46 1.70 -3.41
C ILE A 19 -1.10 2.34 -4.66
N VAL A 20 -1.12 3.68 -4.72
CA VAL A 20 -1.72 4.42 -5.86
C VAL A 20 -1.04 4.04 -7.17
N GLU A 21 0.30 4.03 -7.20
CA GLU A 21 1.05 3.70 -8.40
C GLU A 21 0.87 2.25 -8.83
N PHE A 22 0.84 1.32 -7.88
CA PHE A 22 0.59 -0.08 -8.17
C PHE A 22 -0.81 -0.28 -8.77
N GLN A 23 -1.83 0.34 -8.19
CA GLN A 23 -3.20 0.29 -8.73
C GLN A 23 -3.28 0.86 -10.13
N ARG A 24 -2.68 2.03 -10.36
CA ARG A 24 -2.63 2.69 -11.68
C ARG A 24 -1.96 1.82 -12.73
N LYS A 25 -0.79 1.25 -12.43
CA LYS A 25 -0.04 0.38 -13.36
C LYS A 25 -0.77 -0.91 -13.71
N ASN A 26 -1.55 -1.44 -12.78
CA ASN A 26 -2.25 -2.71 -12.96
C ASN A 26 -3.74 -2.55 -13.26
N ASN A 27 -4.21 -1.32 -13.49
CA ASN A 27 -5.62 -0.98 -13.70
C ASN A 27 -6.55 -1.61 -12.64
N LEU A 28 -6.19 -1.45 -11.35
CA LEU A 28 -6.93 -1.98 -10.21
C LEU A 28 -7.70 -0.88 -9.48
N THR A 29 -8.88 -1.25 -9.00
CA THR A 29 -9.67 -0.50 -8.03
C THR A 29 -9.25 -0.82 -6.59
N ASP A 30 -9.70 0.01 -5.62
CA ASP A 30 -9.52 -0.28 -4.18
C ASP A 30 -10.19 -1.61 -3.79
N ALA A 31 -11.34 -1.92 -4.39
CA ALA A 31 -12.06 -3.18 -4.17
C ALA A 31 -11.27 -4.40 -4.65
N GLU A 32 -10.68 -4.32 -5.84
CA GLU A 32 -9.86 -5.42 -6.38
C GLU A 32 -8.57 -5.57 -5.57
N MET A 33 -7.92 -4.49 -5.16
CA MET A 33 -6.74 -4.57 -4.32
C MET A 33 -7.05 -5.16 -2.95
N ALA A 34 -8.16 -4.76 -2.33
CA ALA A 34 -8.63 -5.32 -1.07
C ALA A 34 -8.84 -6.83 -1.17
N LEU A 35 -9.60 -7.26 -2.18
CA LEU A 35 -9.91 -8.66 -2.41
C LEU A 35 -8.65 -9.53 -2.54
N ASN A 36 -7.65 -9.04 -3.28
CA ASN A 36 -6.44 -9.83 -3.58
C ASN A 36 -5.35 -9.74 -2.49
N SER A 37 -5.34 -8.67 -1.68
CA SER A 37 -4.39 -8.50 -0.58
C SER A 37 -4.92 -8.98 0.76
N HIS A 38 -6.20 -9.34 0.85
CA HIS A 38 -6.89 -9.64 2.11
C HIS A 38 -6.92 -8.47 3.12
N VAL A 39 -6.74 -7.24 2.65
CA VAL A 39 -6.90 -6.01 3.42
C VAL A 39 -8.28 -5.41 3.12
N SER A 40 -8.94 -4.78 4.10
CA SER A 40 -10.24 -4.16 3.84
C SER A 40 -10.12 -2.98 2.86
N VAL A 41 -11.20 -2.73 2.10
CA VAL A 41 -11.28 -1.57 1.20
C VAL A 41 -11.13 -0.25 1.98
N GLU A 42 -11.66 -0.20 3.19
CA GLU A 42 -11.59 0.96 4.07
C GLU A 42 -10.14 1.27 4.48
N HIS A 43 -9.37 0.26 4.88
CA HIS A 43 -7.95 0.41 5.21
C HIS A 43 -7.17 0.95 4.00
N ILE A 44 -7.38 0.37 2.81
CA ILE A 44 -6.72 0.85 1.58
C ILE A 44 -7.08 2.31 1.31
N HIS A 45 -8.36 2.68 1.43
CA HIS A 45 -8.79 4.05 1.22
C HIS A 45 -8.18 5.02 2.23
N ASN A 46 -8.17 4.65 3.52
CA ASN A 46 -7.64 5.49 4.59
C ASN A 46 -6.12 5.69 4.49
N ILE A 47 -5.37 4.62 4.17
CA ILE A 47 -3.92 4.68 3.94
C ILE A 47 -3.62 5.60 2.76
N LYS A 48 -4.31 5.43 1.63
CA LYS A 48 -4.15 6.33 0.46
C LYS A 48 -4.46 7.78 0.77
N ALA A 49 -5.43 8.02 1.65
CA ALA A 49 -5.80 9.35 2.12
C ALA A 49 -4.88 9.88 3.23
N MET A 50 -3.86 9.12 3.65
CA MET A 50 -2.97 9.41 4.79
C MET A 50 -3.74 9.66 6.10
N LYS A 51 -4.92 9.04 6.25
CA LYS A 51 -5.77 9.13 7.45
C LYS A 51 -5.48 8.05 8.48
N GLU A 52 -4.69 7.05 8.09
CA GLU A 52 -4.43 5.87 8.90
C GLU A 52 -2.99 5.39 8.67
N THR A 53 -2.32 5.01 9.76
CA THR A 53 -1.05 4.27 9.69
C THR A 53 -1.36 2.79 9.60
N ALA A 54 -0.90 2.16 8.51
CA ALA A 54 -0.97 0.72 8.38
C ALA A 54 -0.15 0.06 9.49
N ASP A 55 -0.75 -0.89 10.20
CA ASP A 55 0.02 -1.77 11.08
C ASP A 55 0.87 -2.75 10.25
N ALA A 56 1.72 -3.50 10.94
CA ALA A 56 2.66 -4.41 10.30
C ALA A 56 1.97 -5.55 9.52
N GLU A 57 0.78 -5.99 9.95
CA GLU A 57 0.05 -7.08 9.29
C GLU A 57 -0.60 -6.58 7.99
N VAL A 58 -1.23 -5.40 8.03
CA VAL A 58 -1.78 -4.73 6.86
C VAL A 58 -0.67 -4.43 5.85
N LEU A 59 0.45 -3.86 6.32
CA LEU A 59 1.58 -3.53 5.46
C LEU A 59 2.15 -4.79 4.79
N GLY A 60 2.42 -5.84 5.57
CA GLY A 60 2.96 -7.09 5.03
C GLY A 60 2.03 -7.75 4.01
N SER A 61 0.71 -7.66 4.21
CA SER A 61 -0.28 -8.21 3.28
C SER A 61 -0.32 -7.44 1.96
N LEU A 62 -0.25 -6.10 2.01
CA LEU A 62 -0.17 -5.24 0.83
C LEU A 62 1.14 -5.47 0.06
N GLU A 63 2.28 -5.48 0.76
CA GLU A 63 3.59 -5.71 0.18
C GLU A 63 3.70 -7.09 -0.48
N ALA A 64 3.23 -8.15 0.20
CA ALA A 64 3.22 -9.49 -0.36
C ALA A 64 2.41 -9.55 -1.66
N TYR A 65 1.22 -8.94 -1.69
CA TYR A 65 0.41 -8.88 -2.91
C TYR A 65 1.12 -8.09 -4.03
N MET A 66 1.67 -6.90 -3.71
CA MET A 66 2.34 -6.06 -4.69
C MET A 66 3.60 -6.71 -5.28
N ALA A 67 4.33 -7.50 -4.49
CA ALA A 67 5.52 -8.22 -4.94
C ALA A 67 5.21 -9.43 -5.85
N HIS A 68 4.08 -10.11 -5.61
CA HIS A 68 3.74 -11.35 -6.34
C HIS A 68 2.80 -11.12 -7.54
N LYS A 69 2.09 -9.99 -7.60
CA LYS A 69 1.30 -9.69 -8.79
C LYS A 69 2.26 -9.39 -9.95
N PRO A 70 2.11 -10.04 -11.11
CA PRO A 70 2.86 -9.66 -12.30
C PRO A 70 2.56 -8.20 -12.60
N THR A 71 3.58 -7.34 -12.60
CA THR A 71 3.45 -6.02 -13.21
C THR A 71 3.25 -6.25 -14.70
N GLY A 72 2.04 -5.98 -15.20
CA GLY A 72 1.70 -6.22 -16.59
C GLY A 72 2.71 -5.57 -17.53
N LYS A 73 3.14 -6.35 -18.52
CA LYS A 73 4.07 -6.03 -19.63
C LYS A 73 3.90 -4.63 -20.22
#